data_AF-B2RZ45-F1
#
_entry.id   AF-B2RZ45-F1
#
_cell.length_a   1.000
_cell.length_b   1.000
_cell.length_c   1.000
_cell.angle_alpha   90.00
_cell.angle_beta   90.00
_cell.angle_gamma   90.00
#
_symmetry.space_group_name_H-M   'P 1'
#
loop_
_entity.id
_entity.type
_entity.pdbx_description
1 polymer ?
#
loop_
_entity_poly.entity_id
_entity_poly.type
_entity_poly.pdbx_seq_one_letter_code
_entity_poly.pdbx_strand_id
1 'polypeptide(L)'
;MNRRDQPFTVIQRNDSSDILAVHMKGGMKNSRYKPADYQQLRALTEATKSASASSEQKIRKAMETSRAAKEQMLIKQHKQVWWQEQERLKGIRCKLESEIRSRLNEESIGDECFCELMNFEKELSEQWCAYLTAVIDPLHQLRTGLKKQRHTLQSASCHKGPESTTILEEVDFVKKQSKAAFERLHQEQQHLEEELSDWSVELLGHSSEEKSNLLSGQPTELETLDCPYPDLKSSILNEFSNFTEKYQEELEDFDLQLEDIRR
;
A
#
# COMPACT_ATOMS: atom_id res chain seq x y z
N MET A 1 -22.74 -38.61 -32.51
CA MET A 1 -24.00 -38.57 -33.30
C MET A 1 -24.26 -37.12 -33.69
N ASN A 2 -24.49 -36.67 -34.92
CA ASN A 2 -24.63 -37.25 -36.24
C ASN A 2 -24.05 -36.22 -37.23
N ARG A 3 -23.13 -36.64 -38.11
CA ARG A 3 -22.83 -35.89 -39.34
C ARG A 3 -24.08 -36.01 -40.21
N ARG A 4 -24.70 -34.89 -40.57
CA ARG A 4 -25.77 -34.88 -41.57
C ARG A 4 -25.12 -34.67 -42.93
N ASP A 5 -24.96 -35.78 -43.63
CA ASP A 5 -24.76 -35.83 -45.06
C ASP A 5 -25.93 -35.12 -45.73
N GLN A 6 -25.64 -34.01 -46.40
CA GLN A 6 -26.58 -33.33 -47.28
C GLN A 6 -26.19 -33.74 -48.71
N PRO A 7 -27.07 -34.41 -49.48
CA PRO A 7 -26.70 -34.88 -50.80
C PRO A 7 -26.51 -33.68 -51.72
N PHE A 8 -25.36 -33.63 -52.40
CA PHE A 8 -25.13 -32.73 -53.51
C PHE A 8 -26.15 -33.02 -54.61
N THR A 9 -27.13 -32.14 -54.79
CA THR A 9 -27.98 -32.14 -55.97
C THR A 9 -27.13 -31.66 -57.15
N VAL A 10 -26.69 -32.61 -57.97
CA VAL A 10 -26.15 -32.34 -59.30
C VAL A 10 -27.27 -31.74 -60.14
N ILE A 11 -27.18 -30.45 -60.43
CA ILE A 11 -27.99 -29.82 -61.46
C ILE A 11 -27.52 -30.42 -62.79
N GLN A 12 -28.29 -31.35 -63.35
CA GLN A 12 -28.14 -31.79 -64.73
C GLN A 12 -28.22 -30.56 -65.63
N ARG A 13 -27.09 -30.18 -66.24
CA ARG A 13 -27.11 -29.44 -67.49
C ARG A 13 -27.52 -30.42 -68.57
N ASN A 14 -28.82 -30.51 -68.84
CA ASN A 14 -29.29 -31.03 -70.12
C ASN A 14 -28.88 -30.01 -71.18
N ASP A 15 -27.76 -30.25 -71.84
CA ASP A 15 -27.56 -29.85 -73.22
C ASP A 15 -26.39 -30.64 -73.82
N SER A 16 -26.58 -31.08 -75.06
CA SER A 16 -25.57 -31.54 -76.03
C SER A 16 -24.99 -32.95 -75.86
N SER A 17 -25.75 -33.98 -76.25
CA SER A 17 -25.16 -35.27 -76.67
C SER A 17 -25.95 -36.01 -77.77
N ASP A 18 -26.83 -35.35 -78.52
CA ASP A 18 -27.68 -36.02 -79.53
C ASP A 18 -27.47 -35.57 -81.00
N ILE A 19 -26.36 -34.91 -81.33
CA ILE A 19 -26.03 -34.63 -82.75
C ILE A 19 -24.56 -34.96 -83.01
N LEU A 20 -24.18 -36.22 -82.81
CA LEU A 20 -22.85 -36.70 -83.20
C LEU A 20 -22.89 -38.15 -83.69
N ALA A 21 -23.81 -38.43 -84.60
CA ALA A 21 -23.67 -39.54 -85.53
C ALA A 21 -24.56 -39.29 -86.76
N VAL A 22 -24.11 -39.78 -87.92
CA VAL A 22 -24.82 -39.86 -89.21
C VAL A 22 -24.59 -38.68 -90.19
N HIS A 23 -23.51 -38.78 -90.98
CA HIS A 23 -23.54 -39.21 -92.39
C HIS A 23 -22.43 -38.54 -93.24
N MET A 24 -21.38 -39.30 -93.54
CA MET A 24 -20.49 -39.03 -94.67
C MET A 24 -21.21 -39.39 -95.97
N LYS A 25 -21.60 -38.40 -96.79
CA LYS A 25 -21.63 -38.50 -98.27
C LYS A 25 -22.14 -37.20 -98.86
N GLY A 26 -21.44 -36.69 -99.87
CA GLY A 26 -21.88 -35.57 -100.70
C GLY A 26 -20.93 -34.38 -100.60
N GLY A 27 -20.11 -34.19 -101.63
CA GLY A 27 -19.33 -32.98 -101.85
C GLY A 27 -20.25 -31.80 -102.10
N MET A 28 -20.75 -31.19 -101.02
CA MET A 28 -21.38 -29.88 -101.02
C MET A 28 -20.57 -29.00 -100.08
N LYS A 29 -20.11 -27.86 -100.60
CA LYS A 29 -19.43 -26.83 -99.83
C LYS A 29 -20.36 -26.42 -98.70
N ASN A 30 -20.11 -27.01 -97.54
CA ASN A 30 -20.73 -26.68 -96.29
C ASN A 30 -20.41 -25.22 -95.98
N SER A 31 -21.34 -24.29 -96.26
CA SER A 31 -21.39 -22.99 -95.58
C SER A 31 -21.79 -23.23 -94.13
N ARG A 32 -20.93 -23.94 -93.38
CA ARG A 32 -21.26 -24.59 -92.09
C ARG A 32 -21.15 -23.67 -90.89
N TYR A 33 -21.18 -22.36 -91.10
CA TYR A 33 -21.25 -21.39 -90.02
C TYR A 33 -22.21 -20.29 -90.44
N LYS A 34 -23.30 -20.10 -89.66
CA LYS A 34 -24.02 -18.83 -89.69
C LYS A 34 -23.01 -17.72 -89.36
N PRO A 35 -23.05 -16.56 -90.02
CA PRO A 35 -22.17 -15.44 -89.66
C PRO A 35 -22.27 -15.21 -88.16
N ALA A 36 -21.14 -15.20 -87.46
CA ALA A 36 -21.14 -15.00 -86.01
C ALA A 36 -21.77 -13.63 -85.72
N ASP A 37 -22.92 -13.63 -85.04
CA ASP A 37 -23.55 -12.39 -84.61
C ASP A 37 -22.79 -11.83 -83.40
N TYR A 38 -21.76 -11.05 -83.69
CA TYR A 38 -20.93 -10.39 -82.70
C TYR A 38 -21.69 -9.38 -81.84
N GLN A 39 -22.89 -8.92 -82.25
CA GLN A 39 -23.72 -8.07 -81.40
C GLN A 39 -24.42 -8.91 -80.31
N GLN A 40 -25.00 -10.05 -80.67
CA GLN A 40 -25.60 -10.96 -79.69
C GLN A 40 -24.57 -11.50 -78.69
N LEU A 41 -23.37 -11.87 -79.14
CA LEU A 41 -22.32 -12.37 -78.25
C LEU A 41 -21.83 -11.29 -77.27
N ARG A 42 -21.71 -10.04 -77.72
CA ARG A 42 -21.37 -8.90 -76.85
C ARG A 42 -22.47 -8.65 -75.83
N ALA A 43 -23.74 -8.62 -76.26
CA ALA A 43 -24.86 -8.46 -75.35
C ALA A 43 -24.91 -9.56 -74.28
N LEU A 44 -24.63 -10.82 -74.65
CA LEU A 44 -24.57 -11.94 -73.71
C LEU A 44 -23.38 -11.83 -72.74
N THR A 45 -22.23 -11.38 -73.23
CA THR A 45 -21.04 -11.15 -72.40
C THR A 45 -21.25 -9.99 -71.41
N GLU A 46 -21.90 -8.91 -71.85
CA GLU A 46 -22.25 -7.77 -71.00
C GLU A 46 -23.31 -8.13 -69.97
N ALA A 47 -24.32 -8.92 -70.35
CA ALA A 47 -25.34 -9.45 -69.45
C ALA A 47 -24.74 -10.38 -68.38
N THR A 48 -23.81 -11.27 -68.77
CA THR A 48 -23.12 -12.16 -67.82
C THR A 48 -22.18 -11.39 -66.90
N LYS A 49 -21.45 -10.40 -67.42
CA LYS A 49 -20.59 -9.51 -66.61
C LYS A 49 -21.39 -8.68 -65.61
N SER A 50 -22.54 -8.14 -66.01
CA SER A 50 -23.42 -7.39 -65.10
C SER A 50 -24.07 -8.30 -64.05
N ALA A 51 -24.48 -9.52 -64.44
CA ALA A 51 -24.99 -10.52 -63.50
C ALA A 51 -23.91 -10.98 -62.49
N SER A 52 -22.67 -11.20 -62.94
CA SER A 52 -21.57 -11.58 -62.04
C SER A 52 -21.21 -10.46 -61.08
N ALA A 53 -21.14 -9.20 -61.55
CA ALA A 53 -20.91 -8.04 -60.70
C ALA A 53 -22.03 -7.86 -59.65
N SER A 54 -23.30 -8.09 -60.04
CA SER A 54 -24.43 -8.05 -59.11
C SER A 54 -24.33 -9.15 -58.04
N SER A 55 -23.94 -10.36 -58.42
CA SER A 55 -23.75 -11.48 -57.50
C SER A 55 -22.59 -11.22 -56.53
N GLU A 56 -21.46 -10.71 -57.03
CA GLU A 56 -20.31 -10.33 -56.21
C GLU A 56 -20.68 -9.24 -55.20
N GLN A 57 -21.45 -8.23 -55.62
CA GLN A 57 -21.92 -7.19 -54.70
C GLN A 57 -22.82 -7.76 -53.59
N LYS A 58 -23.68 -8.73 -53.89
CA LYS A 58 -24.51 -9.42 -52.88
C LYS A 58 -23.65 -10.22 -51.90
N ILE A 59 -22.62 -10.91 -52.40
CA ILE A 59 -21.67 -11.66 -51.56
C ILE A 59 -20.93 -10.72 -50.60
N ARG A 60 -20.40 -9.60 -51.11
CA ARG A 60 -19.71 -8.59 -50.28
C ARG A 60 -20.62 -8.04 -49.18
N LYS A 61 -21.85 -7.67 -49.53
CA LYS A 61 -22.85 -7.19 -48.55
C LYS A 61 -23.17 -8.24 -47.49
N ALA A 62 -23.36 -9.50 -47.87
CA ALA A 62 -23.62 -10.59 -46.93
C ALA A 62 -22.42 -10.86 -46.00
N MET A 63 -21.19 -10.72 -46.52
CA MET A 63 -19.98 -10.88 -45.73
C MET A 63 -19.81 -9.74 -44.70
N GLU A 64 -20.07 -8.50 -45.11
CA GLU A 64 -20.04 -7.33 -44.23
C GLU A 64 -21.07 -7.43 -43.11
N THR A 65 -22.32 -7.81 -43.41
CA THR A 65 -23.35 -7.99 -42.38
C THR A 65 -23.03 -9.15 -41.43
N SER A 66 -22.49 -10.25 -41.95
CA SER A 66 -22.02 -11.37 -41.11
C SER A 66 -20.87 -10.95 -40.18
N ARG A 67 -19.90 -10.18 -40.69
CA ARG A 67 -18.79 -9.65 -39.89
C ARG A 67 -19.31 -8.72 -38.79
N ALA A 68 -20.15 -7.75 -39.14
CA ALA A 68 -20.73 -6.83 -38.18
C ALA A 68 -21.56 -7.56 -37.10
N ALA A 69 -22.32 -8.59 -37.46
CA ALA A 69 -23.07 -9.40 -36.50
C ALA A 69 -22.15 -10.13 -35.50
N LYS A 70 -21.03 -10.69 -35.98
CA LYS A 70 -20.03 -11.35 -35.13
C LYS A 70 -19.36 -10.36 -34.18
N GLU A 71 -18.98 -9.18 -34.67
CA GLU A 71 -18.41 -8.11 -33.86
C GLU A 71 -19.39 -7.65 -32.77
N GLN A 72 -20.65 -7.44 -33.10
CA GLN A 72 -21.69 -7.07 -32.13
C GLN A 72 -21.89 -8.15 -31.06
N MET A 73 -21.86 -9.42 -31.45
CA MET A 73 -21.96 -10.53 -30.49
C MET A 73 -20.74 -10.58 -29.57
N LEU A 74 -19.53 -10.39 -30.11
CA LEU A 74 -18.30 -10.36 -29.33
C LEU A 74 -18.30 -9.21 -28.33
N ILE A 75 -18.75 -8.01 -28.74
CA ILE A 75 -18.86 -6.84 -27.85
C ILE A 75 -19.85 -7.13 -26.71
N LYS A 76 -20.99 -7.76 -27.00
CA LYS A 76 -21.96 -8.13 -25.96
C LYS A 76 -21.37 -9.12 -24.97
N GLN A 77 -20.62 -10.11 -25.45
CA GLN A 77 -19.93 -11.08 -24.59
C GLN A 77 -18.86 -10.40 -23.73
N HIS A 78 -18.02 -9.54 -24.31
CA HIS A 78 -17.01 -8.79 -23.57
C HIS A 78 -17.63 -7.92 -22.49
N LYS A 79 -18.71 -7.20 -22.80
CA LYS A 79 -19.43 -6.38 -21.82
C LYS A 79 -19.94 -7.23 -20.66
N GLN A 80 -20.49 -8.41 -20.95
CA GLN A 80 -20.99 -9.31 -19.92
C GLN A 80 -19.86 -9.80 -18.99
N VAL A 81 -18.75 -10.25 -19.57
CA VAL A 81 -17.58 -10.68 -18.79
C VAL A 81 -17.01 -9.53 -17.98
N TRP A 82 -16.93 -8.34 -18.57
CA TRP A 82 -16.45 -7.14 -17.88
C TRP A 82 -17.32 -6.79 -16.67
N TRP A 83 -18.65 -6.86 -16.81
CA TRP A 83 -19.56 -6.63 -15.68
C TRP A 83 -19.38 -7.63 -14.55
N GLN A 84 -19.20 -8.91 -14.89
CA GLN A 84 -18.94 -9.96 -13.88
C GLN A 84 -17.61 -9.73 -13.17
N GLU A 85 -16.58 -9.35 -13.92
CA GLU A 85 -15.25 -9.10 -13.37
C GLU A 85 -15.23 -7.85 -12.48
N GLN A 86 -15.92 -6.79 -12.88
CA GLN A 86 -16.08 -5.58 -12.09
C GLN A 86 -16.70 -5.89 -10.71
N GLU A 87 -17.76 -6.70 -10.67
CA GLU A 87 -18.42 -7.07 -9.41
C GLU A 87 -17.54 -8.00 -8.58
N ARG A 88 -16.84 -8.95 -9.21
CA ARG A 88 -15.87 -9.83 -8.55
C ARG A 88 -14.75 -9.03 -7.88
N LEU A 89 -14.14 -8.10 -8.61
CA LEU A 89 -13.06 -7.24 -8.13
C LEU A 89 -13.54 -6.32 -7.00
N LYS A 90 -14.74 -5.74 -7.12
CA LYS A 90 -15.35 -4.93 -6.07
C LYS A 90 -15.54 -5.76 -4.79
N GLY A 91 -16.04 -6.98 -4.91
CA GLY A 91 -16.20 -7.90 -3.78
C GLY A 91 -14.88 -8.24 -3.11
N ILE A 92 -13.82 -8.50 -3.88
CA ILE A 92 -12.47 -8.75 -3.34
C ILE A 92 -11.92 -7.52 -2.63
N ARG A 93 -12.05 -6.33 -3.23
CA ARG A 93 -11.60 -5.08 -2.63
C ARG A 93 -12.28 -4.84 -1.28
N CYS A 94 -13.61 -4.98 -1.21
CA CYS A 94 -14.34 -4.80 0.06
C CYS A 94 -13.89 -5.80 1.14
N LYS A 95 -13.60 -7.06 0.77
CA LYS A 95 -13.07 -8.06 1.71
C LYS A 95 -11.69 -7.66 2.23
N LEU A 96 -10.77 -7.29 1.34
CA LEU A 96 -9.43 -6.88 1.70
C LEU A 96 -9.45 -5.62 2.57
N GLU A 97 -10.27 -4.62 2.23
CA GLU A 97 -10.47 -3.42 3.05
C GLU A 97 -11.01 -3.77 4.44
N SER A 98 -11.93 -4.72 4.56
CA SER A 98 -12.43 -5.17 5.86
C SER A 98 -11.37 -5.92 6.68
N GLU A 99 -10.51 -6.70 6.03
CA GLU A 99 -9.38 -7.38 6.69
C GLU A 99 -8.31 -6.38 7.15
N ILE A 100 -7.95 -5.41 6.32
CA ILE A 100 -7.04 -4.33 6.72
C ILE A 100 -7.61 -3.59 7.93
N ARG A 101 -8.90 -3.22 7.89
CA ARG A 101 -9.54 -2.56 9.04
C ARG A 101 -9.59 -3.45 10.27
N SER A 102 -9.88 -4.75 10.13
CA SER A 102 -9.89 -5.64 11.28
C SER A 102 -8.49 -5.74 11.88
N ARG A 103 -7.44 -5.93 11.07
CA ARG A 103 -6.05 -5.97 11.56
C ARG A 103 -5.63 -4.68 12.26
N LEU A 104 -6.00 -3.52 11.71
CA LEU A 104 -5.71 -2.22 12.31
C LEU A 104 -6.51 -1.96 13.61
N ASN A 105 -7.67 -2.60 13.77
CA ASN A 105 -8.53 -2.42 14.96
C ASN A 105 -8.32 -3.49 16.03
N GLU A 106 -7.91 -4.70 15.64
CA GLU A 106 -7.71 -5.87 16.51
C GLU A 106 -6.36 -5.79 17.23
N GLU A 107 -5.45 -4.98 16.69
CA GLU A 107 -4.15 -4.67 17.24
C GLU A 107 -3.85 -3.22 16.84
N SER A 108 -4.35 -2.26 17.61
CA SER A 108 -3.62 -1.00 17.77
C SER A 108 -2.26 -1.43 18.33
N ILE A 109 -1.29 -1.72 17.46
CA ILE A 109 0.09 -2.09 17.79
C ILE A 109 0.75 -1.02 18.70
N GLY A 110 0.11 0.15 18.85
CA GLY A 110 0.44 1.16 19.85
C GLY A 110 -0.32 1.11 21.17
N ASP A 111 -1.49 0.47 21.32
CA ASP A 111 -2.29 0.53 22.56
C ASP A 111 -1.56 -0.09 23.75
N GLU A 112 -0.86 -1.20 23.55
CA GLU A 112 -0.10 -1.83 24.65
C GLU A 112 1.06 -0.94 25.10
N CYS A 113 1.79 -0.34 24.15
CA CYS A 113 2.84 0.65 24.44
C CYS A 113 2.28 1.93 25.10
N PHE A 114 1.14 2.45 24.64
CA PHE A 114 0.48 3.59 25.27
C PHE A 114 -0.03 3.23 26.68
N CYS A 115 -0.52 2.00 26.88
CA CYS A 115 -0.90 1.52 28.21
C CYS A 115 0.31 1.45 29.15
N GLU A 116 1.46 0.96 28.68
CA GLU A 116 2.71 0.97 29.44
C GLU A 116 3.15 2.40 29.82
N LEU A 117 3.13 3.33 28.86
CA LEU A 117 3.47 4.74 29.13
C LEU A 117 2.53 5.38 30.15
N MET A 118 1.22 5.13 30.06
CA MET A 118 0.23 5.61 31.03
C MET A 118 0.46 4.99 32.42
N ASN A 119 0.89 3.73 32.49
CA ASN A 119 1.24 3.08 33.75
C ASN A 119 2.48 3.72 34.38
N PHE A 120 3.53 3.99 33.59
CA PHE A 120 4.72 4.69 34.06
C PHE A 120 4.42 6.11 34.56
N GLU A 121 3.60 6.87 33.83
CA GLU A 121 3.18 8.21 34.25
C GLU A 121 2.48 8.16 35.63
N LYS A 122 1.60 7.19 35.81
CA LYS A 122 0.89 6.98 37.08
C LYS A 122 1.85 6.63 38.21
N GLU A 123 2.78 5.69 37.98
CA GLU A 123 3.74 5.26 39.00
C GLU A 123 4.68 6.41 39.42
N LEU A 124 5.16 7.22 38.47
CA LEU A 124 5.96 8.41 38.76
C LEU A 124 5.19 9.43 39.61
N SER A 125 3.91 9.64 39.31
CA SER A 125 3.05 10.55 40.08
C SER A 125 2.86 10.07 41.53
N GLU A 126 2.66 8.76 41.72
CA GLU A 126 2.55 8.14 43.04
C GLU A 126 3.87 8.26 43.83
N GLN A 127 5.02 7.98 43.18
CA GLN A 127 6.33 8.15 43.79
C GLN A 127 6.62 9.60 44.18
N TRP A 128 6.26 10.55 43.32
CA TRP A 128 6.42 11.98 43.61
C TRP A 128 5.59 12.43 44.81
N CYS A 129 4.35 11.96 44.91
CA CYS A 129 3.49 12.22 46.07
C CYS A 129 4.07 11.62 47.36
N ALA A 130 4.59 10.38 47.29
CA ALA A 130 5.24 9.73 48.42
C ALA A 130 6.50 10.49 48.87
N TYR A 131 7.34 10.91 47.92
CA TYR A 131 8.52 11.72 48.18
C TYR A 131 8.17 13.06 48.84
N LEU A 132 7.23 13.82 48.28
CA LEU A 132 6.75 15.07 48.85
C LEU A 132 6.27 14.89 50.29
N THR A 133 5.49 13.84 50.54
CA THR A 133 5.00 13.51 51.88
C THR A 133 6.16 13.19 52.82
N ALA A 134 7.12 12.36 52.39
CA ALA A 134 8.30 12.01 53.17
C ALA A 134 9.20 13.21 53.51
N VAL A 135 9.20 14.27 52.69
CA VAL A 135 9.95 15.50 52.94
C VAL A 135 9.17 16.49 53.81
N ILE A 136 7.87 16.66 53.56
CA ILE A 136 7.03 17.67 54.23
C ILE A 136 6.66 17.24 55.65
N ASP A 137 6.34 15.97 55.87
CA ASP A 137 5.89 15.46 57.17
C ASP A 137 6.92 15.67 58.28
N PRO A 138 8.22 15.34 58.10
CA PRO A 138 9.24 15.62 59.11
C PRO A 138 9.36 17.12 59.45
N LEU A 139 9.22 18.00 58.47
CA LEU A 139 9.24 19.46 58.69
C LEU A 139 8.03 19.92 59.50
N HIS A 140 6.85 19.37 59.21
CA HIS A 140 5.62 19.62 59.98
C HIS A 140 5.73 19.09 61.41
N GLN A 141 6.28 17.88 61.59
CA GLN A 141 6.53 17.29 62.90
C GLN A 141 7.52 18.14 63.72
N LEU A 142 8.62 18.58 63.10
CA LEU A 142 9.58 19.48 63.76
C LEU A 142 8.93 20.81 64.15
N ARG A 143 8.18 21.43 63.23
CA ARG A 143 7.49 22.70 63.49
C ARG A 143 6.48 22.59 64.62
N THR A 144 5.72 21.50 64.68
CA THR A 144 4.73 21.26 65.75
C THR A 144 5.42 20.94 67.08
N GLY A 145 6.52 20.17 67.06
CA GLY A 145 7.37 19.92 68.23
C GLY A 145 7.92 21.22 68.84
N LEU A 146 8.53 22.07 68.00
CA LEU A 146 9.08 23.37 68.42
C LEU A 146 8.00 24.31 68.99
N LYS A 147 6.79 24.32 68.40
CA LYS A 147 5.65 25.08 68.95
C LYS A 147 5.26 24.56 70.33
N LYS A 148 5.11 23.24 70.49
CA LYS A 148 4.78 22.64 71.80
C LYS A 148 5.83 22.99 72.85
N GLN A 149 7.12 22.86 72.53
CA GLN A 149 8.21 23.17 73.43
C GLN A 149 8.26 24.66 73.82
N ARG A 150 7.96 25.57 72.88
CA ARG A 150 7.82 27.01 73.17
C ARG A 150 6.68 27.30 74.13
N HIS A 151 5.53 26.63 73.99
CA HIS A 151 4.42 26.76 74.92
C HIS A 151 4.77 26.19 76.31
N THR A 152 5.47 25.05 76.37
CA THR A 152 5.96 24.46 77.63
C THR A 152 6.95 25.38 78.34
N LEU A 153 7.90 26.00 77.62
CA LEU A 153 8.83 26.99 78.19
C LEU A 153 8.13 28.28 78.65
N GLN A 154 7.07 28.71 77.97
CA GLN A 154 6.28 29.89 78.35
C GLN A 154 5.41 29.64 79.58
N SER A 155 4.94 28.40 79.80
CA SER A 155 4.20 27.99 81.00
C SER A 155 5.12 27.66 82.18
N ALA A 156 6.36 27.21 81.92
CA ALA A 156 7.38 26.97 82.93
C ALA A 156 8.15 28.27 83.27
N SER A 157 7.47 29.23 83.90
CA SER A 157 8.15 30.33 84.58
C SER A 157 8.96 29.76 85.74
N CYS A 158 10.29 29.87 85.63
CA CYS A 158 11.29 29.57 86.66
C CYS A 158 11.77 28.11 86.73
N HIS A 159 12.64 27.68 85.82
CA HIS A 159 13.80 26.84 86.16
C HIS A 159 14.91 27.02 85.11
N LYS A 160 16.03 27.66 85.50
CA LYS A 160 17.30 27.56 84.75
C LYS A 160 17.89 26.19 85.07
N GLY A 161 17.79 25.26 84.13
CA GLY A 161 18.37 23.92 84.19
C GLY A 161 19.06 23.53 82.88
N PRO A 162 19.86 22.45 82.86
CA PRO A 162 20.86 22.10 81.85
C PRO A 162 20.31 21.68 80.46
N GLU A 163 19.03 21.90 80.17
CA GLU A 163 18.38 21.52 78.91
C GLU A 163 18.87 22.33 77.69
N SER A 164 19.55 23.46 77.91
CA SER A 164 20.09 24.28 76.83
C SER A 164 21.23 23.62 76.06
N THR A 165 22.05 22.79 76.72
CA THR A 165 23.20 22.13 76.08
C THR A 165 22.76 20.91 75.28
N THR A 166 21.79 20.14 75.78
CA THR A 166 21.24 18.98 75.08
C THR A 166 20.49 19.38 73.79
N ILE A 167 19.77 20.51 73.82
CA ILE A 167 19.11 21.04 72.61
C ILE A 167 20.12 21.48 71.56
N LEU A 168 21.26 22.06 71.96
CA LEU A 168 22.32 22.45 71.02
C LEU A 168 22.95 21.22 70.34
N GLU A 169 23.20 20.17 71.10
CA GLU A 169 23.74 18.90 70.60
C GLU A 169 22.76 18.22 69.62
N GLU A 170 21.46 18.22 69.92
CA GLU A 170 20.41 17.70 69.03
C GLU A 170 20.34 18.50 67.71
N VAL A 171 20.44 19.83 67.78
CA VAL A 171 20.44 20.69 66.58
C VAL A 171 21.68 20.43 65.71
N ASP A 172 22.85 20.27 66.32
CA ASP A 172 24.08 19.92 65.60
C ASP A 172 24.02 18.51 65.00
N PHE A 173 23.36 17.57 65.68
CA PHE A 173 23.10 16.23 65.16
C PHE A 173 22.17 16.27 63.93
N VAL A 174 21.04 16.99 64.02
CA VAL A 174 20.11 17.15 62.89
C VAL A 174 20.76 17.86 61.71
N LYS A 175 21.61 18.88 61.96
CA LYS A 175 22.40 19.53 60.91
C LYS A 175 23.35 18.56 60.20
N LYS A 176 24.07 17.74 60.96
CA LYS A 176 24.97 16.72 60.41
C LYS A 176 24.19 15.69 59.59
N GLN A 177 23.03 15.27 60.10
CA GLN A 177 22.15 14.33 59.41
C GLN A 177 21.59 14.91 58.11
N SER A 178 21.12 16.17 58.12
CA SER A 178 20.60 16.82 56.92
C SER A 178 21.69 17.01 55.88
N LYS A 179 22.90 17.42 56.30
CA LYS A 179 24.04 17.57 55.40
C LYS A 179 24.40 16.24 54.72
N ALA A 180 24.46 15.15 55.48
CA ALA A 180 24.72 13.82 54.94
C ALA A 180 23.59 13.30 54.03
N ALA A 181 22.34 13.69 54.26
CA ALA A 181 21.23 13.39 53.36
C ALA A 181 21.35 14.16 52.02
N PHE A 182 21.67 15.46 52.08
CA PHE A 182 21.88 16.27 50.87
C PHE A 182 23.08 15.80 50.04
N GLU A 183 24.20 15.41 50.67
CA GLU A 183 25.35 14.86 49.95
C GLU A 183 24.99 13.55 49.22
N ARG A 184 24.18 12.67 49.83
CA ARG A 184 23.70 11.44 49.15
C ARG A 184 22.76 11.74 47.98
N LEU A 185 21.80 12.64 48.16
CA LEU A 185 20.88 13.03 47.09
C LEU A 185 21.63 13.69 45.92
N HIS A 186 22.66 14.48 46.22
CA HIS A 186 23.49 15.07 45.17
C HIS A 186 24.25 14.01 44.38
N GLN A 187 24.80 12.98 45.05
CA GLN A 187 25.47 11.86 44.38
C GLN A 187 24.51 11.06 43.49
N GLU A 188 23.30 10.79 43.99
CA GLU A 188 22.25 10.10 43.23
C GLU A 188 21.79 10.91 42.01
N GLN A 189 21.62 12.23 42.18
CA GLN A 189 21.32 13.12 41.06
C GLN A 189 22.42 13.07 39.99
N GLN A 190 23.69 13.17 40.37
CA GLN A 190 24.82 13.11 39.43
C GLN A 190 24.85 11.78 38.67
N HIS A 191 24.61 10.68 39.37
CA HIS A 191 24.54 9.36 38.77
C HIS A 191 23.41 9.27 37.73
N LEU A 192 22.21 9.76 38.05
CA LEU A 192 21.09 9.78 37.12
C LEU A 192 21.33 10.69 35.91
N GLU A 193 21.99 11.84 36.11
CA GLU A 193 22.38 12.74 35.02
C GLU A 193 23.41 12.11 34.08
N GLU A 194 24.38 11.37 34.63
CA GLU A 194 25.35 10.58 33.85
C GLU A 194 24.65 9.47 33.07
N GLU A 195 23.80 8.67 33.72
CA GLU A 195 23.03 7.61 33.05
C GLU A 195 22.19 8.18 31.90
N LEU A 196 21.41 9.24 32.13
CA LEU A 196 20.59 9.86 31.09
C LEU A 196 21.43 10.41 29.92
N SER A 197 22.62 10.94 30.21
CA SER A 197 23.55 11.40 29.18
C SER A 197 24.05 10.24 28.33
N ASP A 198 24.42 9.12 28.95
CA ASP A 198 24.87 7.91 28.24
C ASP A 198 23.76 7.33 27.34
N TRP A 199 22.53 7.22 27.86
CA TRP A 199 21.36 6.79 27.08
C TRP A 199 21.08 7.69 25.88
N SER A 200 21.27 9.01 26.02
CA SER A 200 21.05 9.95 24.92
C SER A 200 22.04 9.74 23.76
N VAL A 201 23.28 9.34 24.05
CA VAL A 201 24.31 9.05 23.06
C VAL A 201 24.02 7.74 22.34
N GLU A 202 23.59 6.70 23.07
CA GLU A 202 23.19 5.42 22.49
C GLU A 202 21.98 5.59 21.55
N LEU A 203 20.96 6.35 21.96
CA LEU A 203 19.75 6.56 21.16
C LEU A 203 20.03 7.34 19.85
N LEU A 204 20.94 8.32 19.89
CA LEU A 204 21.34 9.07 18.70
C LEU A 204 22.16 8.19 17.72
N GLY A 205 23.03 7.34 18.25
CA GLY A 205 23.83 6.39 17.47
C GLY A 205 22.97 5.40 16.69
N HIS A 206 21.99 4.79 17.36
CA HIS A 206 21.07 3.82 16.74
C HIS A 206 20.18 4.46 15.67
N SER A 207 19.68 5.68 15.90
CA SER A 207 18.83 6.40 14.93
C SER A 207 19.57 6.72 13.62
N SER A 208 20.86 7.08 13.68
CA SER A 208 21.64 7.48 12.50
C SER A 208 22.08 6.28 11.64
N GLU A 209 22.54 5.20 12.29
CA GLU A 209 22.99 3.99 11.58
C GLU A 209 21.82 3.17 11.01
N GLU A 210 20.68 3.06 11.70
CA GLU A 210 19.54 2.29 11.17
C GLU A 210 18.82 3.03 10.04
N LYS A 211 18.64 4.36 10.14
CA LYS A 211 17.97 5.15 9.08
C LYS A 211 18.75 5.17 7.76
N SER A 212 20.07 5.30 7.81
CA SER A 212 20.93 5.40 6.62
C SER A 212 21.07 4.06 5.87
N ASN A 213 21.07 2.94 6.59
CA ASN A 213 21.19 1.61 6.00
C ASN A 213 19.87 1.08 5.40
N LEU A 214 18.72 1.46 5.94
CA LEU A 214 17.42 0.96 5.47
C LEU A 214 16.93 1.62 4.17
N LEU A 215 17.34 2.86 3.90
CA LEU A 215 16.86 3.62 2.76
C LEU A 215 17.79 3.56 1.53
N SER A 216 19.07 3.23 1.71
CA SER A 216 20.03 3.20 0.59
C SER A 216 20.01 1.91 -0.24
N GLY A 217 19.46 0.82 0.30
CA GLY A 217 19.38 -0.48 -0.37
C GLY A 217 18.21 -0.59 -1.34
N GLN A 218 18.47 -1.03 -2.57
CA GLN A 218 17.40 -1.47 -3.46
C GLN A 218 16.75 -2.75 -2.87
N PRO A 219 15.41 -2.84 -2.81
CA PRO A 219 14.74 -4.00 -2.22
C PRO A 219 15.14 -5.28 -2.95
N THR A 220 15.76 -6.19 -2.22
CA THR A 220 16.32 -7.45 -2.76
C THR A 220 15.21 -8.31 -3.38
N GLU A 221 13.99 -8.17 -2.88
CA GLU A 221 12.77 -8.81 -3.37
C GLU A 221 12.43 -8.36 -4.79
N LEU A 222 12.70 -7.10 -5.13
CA LEU A 222 12.41 -6.53 -6.45
C LEU A 222 13.52 -6.87 -7.46
N GLU A 223 14.77 -6.96 -7.01
CA GLU A 223 15.89 -7.44 -7.82
C GLU A 223 15.75 -8.92 -8.21
N THR A 224 15.30 -9.76 -7.27
CA THR A 224 15.17 -11.22 -7.49
C THR A 224 13.90 -11.64 -8.21
N LEU A 225 12.94 -10.72 -8.40
CA LEU A 225 11.67 -11.01 -9.05
C LEU A 225 11.87 -11.34 -10.55
N ASP A 226 11.42 -12.52 -10.96
CA ASP A 226 11.36 -12.92 -12.38
C ASP A 226 10.26 -12.16 -13.09
N CYS A 227 10.64 -11.05 -13.74
CA CYS A 227 9.71 -10.21 -14.48
C CYS A 227 9.70 -10.61 -15.97
N PRO A 228 8.54 -10.97 -16.56
CA PRO A 228 8.44 -11.32 -17.98
C PRO A 228 8.72 -10.12 -18.91
N TYR A 229 8.74 -8.89 -18.39
CA TYR A 229 9.02 -7.67 -19.14
C TYR A 229 10.16 -6.88 -18.49
N PRO A 230 11.40 -6.97 -19.01
CA PRO A 230 12.56 -6.34 -18.39
C PRO A 230 12.48 -4.81 -18.37
N ASP A 231 11.89 -4.19 -19.39
CA ASP A 231 11.72 -2.73 -19.47
C ASP A 231 10.77 -2.18 -18.40
N LEU A 232 9.76 -2.96 -18.01
CA LEU A 232 8.86 -2.59 -16.93
C LEU A 232 9.57 -2.71 -15.57
N LYS A 233 10.37 -3.75 -15.38
CA LYS A 233 11.17 -3.95 -14.17
C LYS A 233 12.15 -2.80 -13.97
N SER A 234 12.89 -2.40 -15.01
CA SER A 234 13.81 -1.26 -14.93
C SER A 234 13.08 0.07 -14.69
N SER A 235 11.92 0.28 -15.31
CA SER A 235 11.09 1.47 -15.06
C SER A 235 10.63 1.57 -13.61
N ILE A 236 10.19 0.46 -13.00
CA ILE A 236 9.74 0.44 -11.60
C ILE A 236 10.92 0.64 -10.65
N LEU A 237 12.06 0.01 -10.92
CA LEU A 237 13.28 0.19 -10.12
C LEU A 237 13.74 1.66 -10.15
N ASN A 238 13.68 2.30 -11.32
CA ASN A 238 14.05 3.71 -11.47
C ASN A 238 13.09 4.65 -10.73
N GLU A 239 11.78 4.42 -10.83
CA GLU A 239 10.79 5.18 -10.06
C GLU A 239 10.97 5.00 -8.55
N PHE A 240 11.29 3.78 -8.11
CA PHE A 240 11.60 3.52 -6.70
C PHE A 240 12.83 4.30 -6.25
N SER A 241 13.93 4.26 -7.01
CA SER A 241 15.13 5.05 -6.70
C SER A 241 14.84 6.55 -6.63
N ASN A 242 14.09 7.09 -7.59
CA ASN A 242 13.69 8.50 -7.58
C ASN A 242 12.82 8.87 -6.38
N PHE A 243 11.94 7.96 -5.96
CA PHE A 243 11.08 8.16 -4.80
C PHE A 243 11.91 8.17 -3.51
N THR A 244 12.82 7.21 -3.35
CA THR A 244 13.72 7.11 -2.20
C THR A 244 14.61 8.34 -2.07
N GLU A 245 15.20 8.81 -3.17
CA GLU A 245 16.05 10.02 -3.17
C GLU A 245 15.28 11.25 -2.68
N LYS A 246 14.07 11.47 -3.19
CA LYS A 246 13.21 12.58 -2.74
C LYS A 246 12.84 12.48 -1.27
N TYR A 247 12.50 11.27 -0.82
CA TYR A 247 12.12 11.05 0.57
C TYR A 247 13.32 11.28 1.52
N GLN A 248 14.52 10.94 1.06
CA GLN A 248 15.75 11.17 1.79
C GLN A 248 16.09 12.66 1.87
N GLU A 249 15.93 13.41 0.77
CA GLU A 249 16.06 14.88 0.80
C GLU A 249 15.07 15.53 1.78
N GLU A 250 13.81 15.09 1.80
CA GLU A 250 12.83 15.61 2.76
C GLU A 250 13.21 15.29 4.22
N LEU A 251 13.71 14.08 4.49
CA LEU A 251 14.19 13.70 5.82
C LEU A 251 15.38 14.54 6.28
N GLU A 252 16.34 14.82 5.39
CA GLU A 252 17.47 15.70 5.68
C GLU A 252 17.01 17.13 6.00
N ASP A 253 16.02 17.66 5.28
CA ASP A 253 15.44 18.98 5.58
C ASP A 253 14.74 19.01 6.95
N PHE A 254 14.04 17.94 7.33
CA PHE A 254 13.46 17.83 8.67
C PHE A 254 14.53 17.77 9.77
N ASP A 255 15.61 17.01 9.57
CA ASP A 255 16.71 16.93 10.52
C ASP A 255 17.38 18.31 10.69
N LEU A 256 17.57 19.07 9.60
CA LEU A 256 18.04 20.46 9.63
C LEU A 256 17.11 21.38 10.44
N GLN A 257 15.79 21.28 10.23
CA GLN A 257 14.80 22.06 10.97
C GLN A 257 14.78 21.73 12.47
N LEU A 258 14.95 20.45 12.83
CA LEU A 258 15.02 20.01 14.22
C LEU A 258 16.28 20.53 14.91
N GLU A 259 17.41 20.60 14.21
CA GLU A 259 18.65 21.13 14.75
C GLU A 259 18.58 22.63 15.01
N ASP A 260 17.85 23.38 14.17
CA ASP A 260 17.57 24.81 14.37
C ASP A 260 16.65 25.06 15.58
N ILE A 261 15.74 24.14 15.91
CA ILE A 261 14.86 24.23 17.10
C ILE A 261 15.65 23.96 18.40
N ARG A 262 16.71 23.15 18.34
CA ARG A 262 17.56 22.82 19.50
C ARG A 262 18.57 23.92 19.86
N ARG A 263 18.82 24.87 18.95
CA ARG A 263 19.72 26.02 19.16
C ARG A 263 19.03 27.18 19.89
#